data_AF-A0A5C3PGF4-F1
#
_entry.id   AF-A0A5C3PGF4-F1
#
_cell.length_a   1.000
_cell.length_b   1.000
_cell.length_c   1.000
_cell.angle_alpha   90.00
_cell.angle_beta   90.00
_cell.angle_gamma   90.00
#
_symmetry.space_group_name_H-M   'P 1'
#
loop_
_entity.id
_entity.type
_entity.pdbx_description
1 polymer ?
#
loop_
_entity_poly.entity_id
_entity_poly.type
_entity_poly.pdbx_seq_one_letter_code
_entity_poly.pdbx_strand_id
1 'polypeptide(L)'
;MASTIPKPMAPTTANWHWKNKTVTPWAKQWFDRELTAVRVNGEGTEEVGIERVVEVDGDVELGQRKSKLITIYDCRVVLDWSGTASDGTAVSGKLTIPEVSHENTLDGTSDYVYEWSLTTARSPAVDALFALAKSRLPSALEAKFATFPAAIIDTHGKDVYISADSSRQGTPAPSGSSTPASAPAAASSGSADAALKKKADGPGVVKGSGRANNTTTVTVEASFMAAADDLFSLLTDEKRIPMWTRAPAKSSPQPDAEYSLFGGGVKGKFVSVSPPKEFVQTWALSSPTWPSDHFAKLTTTLDQGSDSTKVTWRLEGVPLGMEEEITRNLNGYYVHGLKSIGYVQVLPYVPPPPQKKRTAATESKSRAKKSQGSSASTSSNVCMAIAFAGLALAAAFALPYFYNRP
;
A
#
# COMPACT_ATOMS: atom_id res chain seq x y z
N MET A 1 -52.31 -15.37 -32.03
CA MET A 1 -50.91 -15.23 -32.52
C MET A 1 -50.01 -15.25 -31.30
N ALA A 2 -49.15 -16.26 -31.18
CA ALA A 2 -48.29 -16.43 -30.01
C ALA A 2 -47.16 -15.39 -30.01
N SER A 3 -47.01 -14.66 -28.90
CA SER A 3 -45.97 -13.66 -28.70
C SER A 3 -44.62 -14.36 -28.50
N THR A 4 -43.74 -14.27 -29.49
CA THR A 4 -42.40 -14.88 -29.45
C THR A 4 -41.53 -14.09 -28.47
N ILE A 5 -41.29 -14.65 -27.29
CA ILE A 5 -40.29 -14.13 -26.35
C ILE A 5 -38.92 -14.29 -27.01
N PRO A 6 -38.11 -13.23 -27.17
CA PRO A 6 -36.78 -13.36 -27.73
C PRO A 6 -35.90 -14.23 -26.81
N LYS A 7 -35.13 -15.14 -27.41
CA LYS A 7 -34.22 -16.05 -26.72
C LYS A 7 -33.23 -15.22 -25.87
N PRO A 8 -32.97 -15.56 -24.60
CA PRO A 8 -31.96 -14.86 -23.81
C PRO A 8 -30.60 -14.94 -24.53
N MET A 9 -29.95 -13.79 -24.69
CA MET A 9 -28.63 -13.71 -25.31
C MET A 9 -27.63 -14.57 -24.53
N ALA A 10 -26.75 -15.27 -25.26
CA ALA A 10 -25.71 -16.08 -24.66
C ALA A 10 -24.83 -15.24 -23.70
N PRO A 11 -24.37 -15.82 -22.58
CA PRO A 11 -23.51 -15.12 -21.63
C PRO A 11 -22.32 -14.53 -22.37
N THR A 12 -22.21 -13.20 -22.31
CA THR A 12 -21.22 -12.43 -23.06
C THR A 12 -19.80 -12.91 -22.74
N THR A 13 -18.92 -12.87 -23.73
CA THR A 13 -17.46 -13.08 -23.64
C THR A 13 -16.72 -12.12 -22.68
N ALA A 14 -17.45 -11.26 -21.95
CA ALA A 14 -16.93 -10.28 -21.00
C ALA A 14 -16.14 -10.88 -19.82
N ASN A 15 -16.33 -12.18 -19.52
CA ASN A 15 -15.67 -12.88 -18.41
C ASN A 15 -14.42 -13.68 -18.85
N TRP A 16 -13.89 -13.44 -20.05
CA TRP A 16 -12.71 -14.12 -20.59
C TRP A 16 -11.37 -13.46 -20.20
N HIS A 17 -11.39 -12.20 -19.75
CA HIS A 17 -10.21 -11.48 -19.30
C HIS A 17 -9.96 -11.76 -17.81
N TRP A 18 -8.71 -12.08 -17.45
CA TRP A 18 -8.31 -12.17 -16.05
C TRP A 18 -8.53 -10.84 -15.34
N LYS A 19 -9.20 -10.90 -14.20
CA LYS A 19 -9.34 -9.77 -13.27
C LYS A 19 -8.82 -10.23 -11.93
N ASN A 20 -7.92 -9.46 -11.34
CA ASN A 20 -7.45 -9.66 -9.98
C ASN A 20 -7.84 -8.45 -9.14
N LYS A 21 -8.29 -8.72 -7.92
CA LYS A 21 -8.53 -7.73 -6.88
C LYS A 21 -7.66 -8.08 -5.69
N THR A 22 -6.75 -7.19 -5.34
CA THR A 22 -6.02 -7.29 -4.08
C THR A 22 -6.99 -7.03 -2.93
N VAL A 23 -7.06 -7.97 -2.00
CA VAL A 23 -7.90 -7.91 -0.78
C VAL A 23 -7.05 -7.97 0.49
N THR A 24 -5.72 -7.84 0.37
CA THR A 24 -4.77 -7.85 1.49
C THR A 24 -5.20 -6.97 2.68
N PRO A 25 -5.63 -5.69 2.51
CA PRO A 25 -6.05 -4.88 3.65
C PRO A 25 -7.25 -5.46 4.41
N TRP A 26 -8.21 -6.03 3.69
CA TRP A 26 -9.36 -6.70 4.27
C TRP A 26 -8.96 -8.00 4.97
N ALA A 27 -8.08 -8.79 4.34
CA ALA A 27 -7.57 -10.03 4.91
C ALA A 27 -6.89 -9.80 6.26
N LYS A 28 -6.06 -8.75 6.38
CA LYS A 28 -5.41 -8.39 7.66
C LYS A 28 -6.44 -8.12 8.76
N GLN A 29 -7.52 -7.39 8.44
CA GLN A 29 -8.61 -7.14 9.40
C GLN A 29 -9.40 -8.40 9.74
N TRP A 30 -9.59 -9.29 8.75
CA TRP A 30 -10.25 -10.57 8.96
C TRP A 30 -9.45 -11.46 9.91
N PHE A 31 -8.13 -11.58 9.71
CA PHE A 31 -7.26 -12.33 10.62
C PHE A 31 -7.29 -11.75 12.04
N ASP A 32 -7.21 -10.43 12.18
CA ASP A 32 -7.27 -9.77 13.49
C ASP A 32 -8.56 -10.11 14.24
N ARG A 33 -9.70 -10.06 13.55
CA ARG A 33 -11.01 -10.37 14.14
C ARG A 33 -11.21 -11.86 14.44
N GLU A 34 -10.89 -12.73 13.49
CA GLU A 34 -11.27 -14.15 13.58
C GLU A 34 -10.29 -14.96 14.43
N LEU A 35 -9.00 -14.61 14.43
CA LEU A 35 -8.00 -15.34 15.21
C LEU A 35 -8.06 -14.98 16.69
N THR A 36 -8.34 -13.72 17.04
CA THR A 36 -8.52 -13.31 18.45
C THR A 36 -9.75 -13.92 19.11
N ALA A 37 -10.71 -14.40 18.31
CA ALA A 37 -11.86 -15.17 18.79
C ALA A 37 -11.51 -16.64 19.14
N VAL A 38 -10.32 -17.12 18.79
CA VAL A 38 -9.91 -18.50 19.05
C VAL A 38 -9.49 -18.68 20.51
N ARG A 39 -10.27 -19.50 21.22
CA ARG A 39 -9.98 -19.95 22.57
C ARG A 39 -10.22 -21.44 22.71
N VAL A 40 -9.41 -22.07 23.55
CA VAL A 40 -9.44 -23.50 23.85
C VAL A 40 -9.38 -23.68 25.36
N ASN A 41 -10.28 -24.52 25.87
CA ASN A 41 -10.29 -24.92 27.27
C ASN A 41 -9.55 -26.26 27.44
N GLY A 42 -8.87 -26.42 28.57
CA GLY A 42 -8.31 -27.68 29.01
C GLY A 42 -9.33 -28.58 29.72
N GLU A 43 -8.82 -29.62 30.38
CA GLU A 43 -9.67 -30.57 31.13
C GLU A 43 -10.15 -30.02 32.49
N GLY A 44 -9.60 -28.89 32.93
CA GLY A 44 -9.93 -28.23 34.20
C GLY A 44 -10.20 -26.71 34.03
N THR A 45 -9.59 -25.89 34.88
CA THR A 45 -9.71 -24.41 34.84
C THR A 45 -8.74 -23.75 33.86
N GLU A 46 -8.05 -24.54 33.05
CA GLU A 46 -7.04 -24.07 32.11
C GLU A 46 -7.72 -23.52 30.85
N GLU A 47 -7.35 -22.31 30.44
CA GLU A 47 -7.83 -21.68 29.22
C GLU A 47 -6.62 -21.11 28.48
N VAL A 48 -6.60 -21.31 27.16
CA VAL A 48 -5.59 -20.72 26.28
C VAL A 48 -6.25 -20.13 25.04
N GLY A 49 -5.80 -18.96 24.61
CA GLY A 49 -6.34 -18.30 23.43
C GLY A 49 -5.35 -17.36 22.78
N ILE A 50 -5.73 -16.87 21.60
CA ILE A 50 -4.99 -15.81 20.93
C ILE A 50 -5.37 -14.49 21.58
N GLU A 51 -4.37 -13.74 22.05
CA GLU A 51 -4.57 -12.43 22.67
C GLU A 51 -4.67 -11.34 21.59
N ARG A 52 -3.75 -11.37 20.62
CA ARG A 52 -3.73 -10.41 19.50
C ARG A 52 -2.96 -10.94 18.30
N VAL A 53 -3.28 -10.39 17.13
CA VAL A 53 -2.48 -10.54 15.93
C VAL A 53 -1.41 -9.44 15.91
N VAL A 54 -0.14 -9.82 15.85
CA VAL A 54 0.99 -8.89 15.86
C VAL A 54 1.31 -8.41 14.45
N GLU A 55 1.34 -9.35 13.51
CA GLU A 55 1.71 -9.08 12.12
C GLU A 55 1.03 -10.09 11.21
N VAL A 56 0.53 -9.60 10.09
CA VAL A 56 0.16 -10.42 8.93
C VAL A 56 0.88 -9.82 7.75
N ASP A 57 1.82 -10.57 7.20
CA ASP A 57 2.64 -10.18 6.06
C ASP A 57 2.41 -11.14 4.90
N GLY A 58 2.39 -10.63 3.68
CA GLY A 58 2.01 -11.38 2.49
C GLY A 58 0.82 -10.81 1.73
N ASP A 59 0.46 -11.50 0.65
CA ASP A 59 -0.48 -11.03 -0.35
C ASP A 59 -1.72 -11.91 -0.42
N VAL A 60 -2.88 -11.27 -0.54
CA VAL A 60 -4.18 -11.94 -0.70
C VAL A 60 -4.90 -11.32 -1.88
N GLU A 61 -5.18 -12.13 -2.89
CA GLU A 61 -5.87 -11.75 -4.10
C GLU A 61 -7.11 -12.61 -4.36
N LEU A 62 -8.13 -11.97 -4.93
CA LEU A 62 -9.28 -12.63 -5.51
C LEU A 62 -9.27 -12.40 -7.02
N GLY A 63 -9.06 -13.47 -7.76
CA GLY A 63 -9.05 -13.50 -9.22
C GLY A 63 -10.36 -14.03 -9.82
N GLN A 64 -10.65 -13.69 -11.07
CA GLN A 64 -11.63 -14.38 -11.91
C GLN A 64 -10.94 -15.00 -13.12
N ARG A 65 -11.08 -16.31 -13.27
CA ARG A 65 -10.55 -17.07 -14.40
C ARG A 65 -11.59 -18.03 -14.94
N LYS A 66 -11.86 -17.95 -16.25
CA LYS A 66 -12.85 -18.81 -16.95
C LYS A 66 -14.20 -18.82 -16.21
N SER A 67 -14.69 -17.63 -15.83
CA SER A 67 -15.92 -17.44 -15.05
C SER A 67 -15.94 -18.02 -13.63
N LYS A 68 -14.81 -18.53 -13.11
CA LYS A 68 -14.66 -19.00 -11.73
C LYS A 68 -13.87 -17.98 -10.91
N LEU A 69 -14.30 -17.75 -9.67
CA LEU A 69 -13.51 -17.01 -8.70
C LEU A 69 -12.42 -17.92 -8.16
N ILE A 70 -11.20 -17.41 -8.09
CA ILE A 70 -10.04 -18.08 -7.51
C ILE A 70 -9.46 -17.16 -6.45
N THR A 71 -9.25 -17.66 -5.26
CA THR A 71 -8.42 -16.97 -4.28
C THR A 71 -6.97 -17.34 -4.54
N ILE A 72 -6.04 -16.43 -4.25
CA ILE A 72 -4.61 -16.70 -4.21
C ILE A 72 -4.09 -15.99 -2.98
N TYR A 73 -3.51 -16.73 -2.03
CA TYR A 73 -2.91 -16.11 -0.87
C TYR A 73 -1.72 -16.90 -0.34
N ASP A 74 -0.77 -16.16 0.19
CA ASP A 74 0.37 -16.65 0.93
C ASP A 74 0.66 -15.59 2.00
N CYS A 75 0.52 -15.98 3.27
CA CYS A 75 0.65 -15.07 4.40
C CYS A 75 1.48 -15.68 5.52
N ARG A 76 2.45 -14.91 6.02
CA ARG A 76 3.09 -15.13 7.31
C ARG A 76 2.28 -14.45 8.41
N VAL A 77 1.91 -15.20 9.44
CA VAL A 77 1.07 -14.71 10.55
C VAL A 77 1.82 -14.83 11.87
N VAL A 78 1.93 -13.72 12.60
CA VAL A 78 2.56 -13.65 13.93
C VAL A 78 1.51 -13.27 14.95
N LEU A 79 1.38 -14.09 16.01
CA LEU A 79 0.35 -14.00 17.04
C LEU A 79 1.00 -13.93 18.42
N ASP A 80 0.38 -13.19 19.33
CA ASP A 80 0.64 -13.35 20.77
C ASP A 80 -0.51 -14.17 21.36
N TRP A 81 -0.16 -15.22 22.10
CA TRP A 81 -1.11 -16.10 22.77
C TRP A 81 -0.95 -15.98 24.28
N SER A 82 -2.05 -16.15 24.99
CA SER A 82 -2.10 -16.09 26.45
C SER A 82 -2.99 -17.20 27.00
N GLY A 83 -2.78 -17.54 28.26
CA GLY A 83 -3.62 -18.50 28.96
C GLY A 83 -3.41 -18.48 30.46
N THR A 84 -4.24 -19.23 31.16
CA THR A 84 -4.17 -19.38 32.62
C THR A 84 -3.90 -20.84 32.95
N ALA A 85 -2.82 -21.12 33.68
CA ALA A 85 -2.48 -22.47 34.12
C ALA A 85 -3.38 -22.93 35.28
N SER A 86 -3.34 -24.21 35.62
CA SER A 86 -4.15 -24.81 36.69
C SER A 86 -3.92 -24.21 38.08
N ASP A 87 -2.78 -23.57 38.31
CA ASP A 87 -2.44 -22.85 39.54
C ASP A 87 -2.86 -21.37 39.55
N GLY A 88 -3.51 -20.90 38.48
CA GLY A 88 -3.91 -19.50 38.29
C GLY A 88 -2.81 -18.60 37.71
N THR A 89 -1.64 -19.15 37.38
CA THR A 89 -0.55 -18.38 36.77
C THR A 89 -0.92 -17.99 35.34
N ALA A 90 -0.84 -16.69 35.04
CA ALA A 90 -0.96 -16.18 33.68
C ALA A 90 0.30 -16.53 32.87
N VAL A 91 0.10 -17.13 31.71
CA VAL A 91 1.14 -17.55 30.77
C VAL A 91 0.95 -16.84 29.46
N SER A 92 2.05 -16.37 28.88
CA SER A 92 2.06 -15.73 27.57
C SER A 92 3.25 -16.16 26.73
N GLY A 93 3.05 -16.10 25.41
CA GLY A 93 4.07 -16.40 24.43
C GLY A 93 3.70 -15.86 23.06
N LYS A 94 4.58 -16.15 22.09
CA LYS A 94 4.39 -15.78 20.69
C LYS A 94 4.38 -17.04 19.82
N LEU A 95 3.47 -17.04 18.85
CA LEU A 95 3.27 -18.07 17.86
C LEU A 95 3.48 -17.46 16.47
N THR A 96 4.41 -17.98 15.70
CA THR A 96 4.62 -17.59 14.30
C THR A 96 4.23 -18.76 13.40
N ILE A 97 3.41 -18.47 12.39
CA ILE A 97 3.03 -19.37 11.33
C ILE A 97 3.70 -18.81 10.06
N PRO A 98 4.80 -19.41 9.59
CA PRO A 98 5.58 -18.87 8.49
C PRO A 98 4.78 -18.77 7.19
N GLU A 99 3.84 -19.69 6.99
CA GLU A 99 3.04 -19.80 5.77
C GLU A 99 1.61 -20.23 6.10
N VAL A 100 0.65 -19.43 5.64
CA VAL A 100 -0.77 -19.73 5.53
C VAL A 100 -1.14 -19.50 4.07
N SER A 101 -1.18 -20.59 3.29
CA SER A 101 -1.41 -20.54 1.85
C SER A 101 -2.49 -21.54 1.41
N HIS A 102 -2.83 -21.53 0.12
CA HIS A 102 -3.69 -22.55 -0.49
C HIS A 102 -3.16 -23.96 -0.30
N GLU A 103 -1.83 -24.14 -0.31
CA GLU A 103 -1.22 -25.46 -0.22
C GLU A 103 -1.53 -26.13 1.12
N ASN A 104 -1.49 -25.36 2.21
CA ASN A 104 -1.84 -25.85 3.54
C ASN A 104 -3.34 -25.86 3.80
N THR A 105 -4.07 -24.85 3.31
CA THR A 105 -5.48 -24.64 3.70
C THR A 105 -6.47 -25.48 2.89
N LEU A 106 -6.26 -25.58 1.58
CA LEU A 106 -7.25 -26.14 0.64
C LEU A 106 -6.76 -27.43 -0.01
N ASP A 107 -5.51 -27.44 -0.45
CA ASP A 107 -4.97 -28.57 -1.22
C ASP A 107 -4.44 -29.67 -0.29
N GLY A 108 -4.04 -29.32 0.95
CA GLY A 108 -3.47 -30.27 1.91
C GLY A 108 -2.16 -30.88 1.42
N THR A 109 -1.45 -30.16 0.54
CA THR A 109 -0.18 -30.61 -0.05
C THR A 109 1.00 -30.41 0.92
N SER A 110 0.85 -29.47 1.86
CA SER A 110 1.85 -29.11 2.88
C SER A 110 1.17 -28.94 4.24
N ASP A 111 1.80 -29.40 5.32
CA ASP A 111 1.29 -29.17 6.68
C ASP A 111 1.62 -27.75 7.16
N TYR A 112 0.81 -27.22 8.09
CA TYR A 112 1.15 -25.96 8.75
C TYR A 112 2.37 -26.12 9.67
N VAL A 113 3.27 -25.14 9.61
CA VAL A 113 4.41 -25.06 10.52
C VAL A 113 4.11 -24.04 11.62
N TYR A 114 4.30 -24.45 12.87
CA TYR A 114 4.06 -23.60 14.04
C TYR A 114 5.34 -23.39 14.85
N GLU A 115 5.83 -22.16 14.85
CA GLU A 115 7.01 -21.76 15.63
C GLU A 115 6.56 -21.12 16.94
N TRP A 116 6.88 -21.78 18.05
CA TRP A 116 6.45 -21.36 19.38
C TRP A 116 7.60 -20.72 20.15
N SER A 117 7.28 -19.62 20.84
CA SER A 117 8.15 -19.01 21.83
C SER A 117 7.36 -18.71 23.10
N LEU A 118 8.01 -18.82 24.25
CA LEU A 118 7.43 -18.58 25.55
C LEU A 118 8.06 -17.31 26.14
N THR A 119 7.22 -16.40 26.62
CA THR A 119 7.68 -15.13 27.24
C THR A 119 7.68 -15.24 28.76
N THR A 120 6.80 -16.06 29.33
CA THR A 120 6.74 -16.34 30.77
C THR A 120 7.86 -17.28 31.21
N ALA A 121 8.38 -17.10 32.42
CA ALA A 121 9.39 -17.99 32.99
C ALA A 121 8.84 -19.42 33.16
N ARG A 122 9.67 -20.43 32.91
CA ARG A 122 9.24 -21.82 32.95
C ARG A 122 8.99 -22.31 34.37
N SER A 123 7.87 -23.01 34.53
CA SER A 123 7.50 -23.78 35.71
C SER A 123 6.75 -25.03 35.24
N PRO A 124 6.59 -26.08 36.07
CA PRO A 124 5.83 -27.26 35.69
C PRO A 124 4.40 -26.95 35.21
N ALA A 125 3.73 -25.99 35.83
CA ALA A 125 2.37 -25.55 35.44
C ALA A 125 2.38 -24.80 34.10
N VAL A 126 3.37 -23.93 33.88
CA VAL A 126 3.55 -23.19 32.61
C VAL A 126 3.85 -24.14 31.45
N ASP A 127 4.74 -25.12 31.67
CA ASP A 127 5.12 -26.10 30.65
C ASP A 127 3.93 -27.03 30.29
N ALA A 128 3.08 -27.38 31.28
CA ALA A 128 1.85 -28.14 31.05
C ALA A 128 0.85 -27.37 30.17
N LEU A 129 0.58 -26.10 30.49
CA LEU A 129 -0.29 -25.26 29.68
C LEU A 129 0.30 -25.02 28.27
N PHE A 130 1.61 -24.87 28.16
CA PHE A 130 2.28 -24.73 26.87
C PHE A 130 2.15 -25.99 26.00
N ALA A 131 2.20 -27.18 26.60
CA ALA A 131 1.93 -28.43 25.90
C ALA A 131 0.46 -28.51 25.44
N LEU A 132 -0.47 -28.04 26.28
CA LEU A 132 -1.88 -27.94 25.93
C LEU A 132 -2.10 -27.00 24.74
N ALA A 133 -1.50 -25.80 24.77
CA ALA A 133 -1.54 -24.84 23.67
C ALA A 133 -1.05 -25.48 22.37
N LYS A 134 0.10 -26.17 22.40
CA LYS A 134 0.67 -26.84 21.22
C LYS A 134 -0.20 -27.97 20.66
N SER A 135 -0.99 -28.63 21.50
CA SER A 135 -1.82 -29.76 21.06
C SER A 135 -3.20 -29.33 20.52
N ARG A 136 -3.76 -28.23 21.03
CA ARG A 136 -5.15 -27.85 20.72
C ARG A 136 -5.28 -26.60 19.87
N LEU A 137 -4.40 -25.61 20.05
CA LEU A 137 -4.49 -24.33 19.34
C LEU A 137 -4.31 -24.48 17.83
N PRO A 138 -3.38 -25.30 17.31
CA PRO A 138 -3.24 -25.56 15.87
C PRO A 138 -4.56 -25.99 15.22
N SER A 139 -5.22 -27.01 15.77
CA SER A 139 -6.48 -27.52 15.22
C SER A 139 -7.59 -26.46 15.20
N ALA A 140 -7.66 -25.62 16.24
CA ALA A 140 -8.63 -24.53 16.30
C ALA A 140 -8.33 -23.39 15.29
N LEU A 141 -7.04 -23.09 15.07
CA LEU A 141 -6.60 -22.12 14.05
C LEU A 141 -6.86 -22.62 12.64
N GLU A 142 -6.56 -23.89 12.35
CA GLU A 142 -6.82 -24.53 11.06
C GLU A 142 -8.30 -24.54 10.70
N ALA A 143 -9.17 -24.78 11.69
CA ALA A 143 -10.61 -24.66 11.50
C ALA A 143 -11.04 -23.24 11.08
N LYS A 144 -10.37 -22.19 11.58
CA LYS A 144 -10.59 -20.82 11.12
C LYS A 144 -10.02 -20.59 9.72
N PHE A 145 -8.78 -21.01 9.46
CA PHE A 145 -8.14 -20.86 8.15
C PHE A 145 -8.95 -21.52 7.03
N ALA A 146 -9.55 -22.70 7.27
CA ALA A 146 -10.43 -23.37 6.31
C ALA A 146 -11.65 -22.52 5.88
N THR A 147 -12.10 -21.58 6.71
CA THR A 147 -13.21 -20.67 6.37
C THR A 147 -12.77 -19.43 5.58
N PHE A 148 -11.47 -19.11 5.59
CA PHE A 148 -10.93 -17.89 5.01
C PHE A 148 -11.19 -17.76 3.49
N PRO A 149 -11.00 -18.80 2.66
CA PRO A 149 -11.29 -18.72 1.23
C PRO A 149 -12.76 -18.39 0.93
N ALA A 150 -13.69 -19.02 1.65
CA ALA A 150 -15.11 -18.76 1.51
C ALA A 150 -15.45 -17.33 1.93
N ALA A 151 -14.87 -16.84 3.04
CA ALA A 151 -15.08 -15.48 3.50
C ALA A 151 -14.61 -14.42 2.47
N ILE A 152 -13.48 -14.66 1.79
CA ILE A 152 -13.01 -13.78 0.69
C ILE A 152 -14.05 -13.74 -0.43
N ILE A 153 -14.53 -14.91 -0.87
CA ILE A 153 -15.49 -15.04 -1.98
C ILE A 153 -16.82 -14.40 -1.62
N ASP A 154 -17.34 -14.62 -0.42
CA ASP A 154 -18.63 -14.08 0.00
C ASP A 154 -18.61 -12.55 0.12
N THR A 155 -17.49 -12.01 0.59
CA THR A 155 -17.34 -10.56 0.80
C THR A 155 -17.01 -9.82 -0.49
N HIS A 156 -16.13 -10.36 -1.31
CA HIS A 156 -15.56 -9.66 -2.47
C HIS A 156 -15.90 -10.29 -3.82
N GLY A 157 -16.54 -11.46 -3.85
CA GLY A 157 -16.88 -12.16 -5.08
C GLY A 157 -17.77 -11.35 -6.01
N LYS A 158 -18.72 -10.58 -5.47
CA LYS A 158 -19.61 -9.71 -6.25
C LYS A 158 -18.87 -8.55 -6.92
N ASP A 159 -17.79 -8.07 -6.32
CA ASP A 159 -16.99 -6.96 -6.87
C ASP A 159 -16.19 -7.39 -8.10
N VAL A 160 -15.88 -8.68 -8.18
CA VAL A 160 -15.12 -9.28 -9.30
C VAL A 160 -16.09 -9.86 -10.34
N TYR A 161 -17.28 -10.30 -9.93
CA TYR A 161 -18.30 -10.90 -10.81
C TYR A 161 -19.14 -9.85 -11.54
N ILE A 162 -19.00 -9.74 -12.86
CA ILE A 162 -19.97 -8.98 -13.69
C ILE A 162 -21.23 -9.83 -13.83
N SER A 163 -22.29 -9.49 -13.10
CA SER A 163 -23.64 -9.90 -13.51
C SER A 163 -23.99 -9.20 -14.82
N ALA A 164 -24.57 -9.92 -15.78
CA ALA A 164 -25.07 -9.39 -17.05
C ALA A 164 -26.23 -8.36 -16.88
N ASP A 165 -26.53 -7.95 -15.64
CA ASP A 165 -27.70 -7.17 -15.23
C ASP A 165 -27.34 -5.90 -14.44
N SER A 166 -26.15 -5.33 -14.67
CA SER A 166 -25.91 -3.92 -14.31
C SER A 166 -26.67 -3.03 -15.30
N SER A 167 -27.97 -2.92 -15.06
CA SER A 167 -28.83 -1.75 -15.28
C SER A 167 -28.29 -0.67 -16.22
N ARG A 168 -28.56 -0.86 -17.51
CA ARG A 168 -29.08 0.23 -18.35
C ARG A 168 -30.42 0.70 -17.77
N GLN A 169 -30.41 1.43 -16.66
CA GLN A 169 -31.56 2.19 -16.19
C GLN A 169 -31.09 3.56 -15.71
N GLY A 170 -31.09 4.47 -16.68
CA GLY A 170 -30.76 5.88 -16.52
C GLY A 170 -30.90 6.62 -17.84
N THR A 171 -31.83 6.20 -18.70
CA THR A 171 -32.20 6.92 -19.93
C THR A 171 -33.58 7.53 -19.69
N PRO A 172 -33.74 8.86 -19.63
CA PRO A 172 -35.03 9.45 -19.94
C PRO A 172 -35.31 9.19 -21.43
N ALA A 173 -36.40 8.50 -21.70
CA ALA A 173 -36.86 8.17 -23.04
C ALA A 173 -37.03 9.44 -23.91
N PRO A 174 -36.85 9.34 -25.24
CA PRO A 174 -36.98 10.47 -26.15
C PRO A 174 -38.45 10.79 -26.33
N SER A 175 -38.84 12.04 -26.11
CA SER A 175 -40.16 12.56 -26.48
C SER A 175 -40.01 13.71 -27.44
N GLY A 176 -40.53 13.51 -28.65
CA GLY A 176 -41.39 14.45 -29.34
C GLY A 176 -40.79 15.77 -29.83
N SER A 177 -40.72 15.88 -31.15
CA SER A 177 -40.62 17.12 -31.93
C SER A 177 -41.41 18.31 -31.36
N SER A 178 -40.77 19.47 -31.24
CA SER A 178 -41.23 20.74 -31.83
C SER A 178 -40.22 21.85 -31.55
N THR A 179 -39.75 22.50 -32.62
CA THR A 179 -39.22 23.86 -32.63
C THR A 179 -40.27 24.82 -32.04
N PRO A 180 -39.89 25.87 -31.29
CA PRO A 180 -39.76 27.18 -31.94
C PRO A 180 -38.76 28.19 -31.33
N ALA A 181 -38.27 29.05 -32.23
CA ALA A 181 -38.15 30.51 -32.17
C ALA A 181 -37.38 31.26 -31.05
N SER A 182 -36.51 32.14 -31.55
CA SER A 182 -35.90 33.32 -30.94
C SER A 182 -36.87 34.25 -30.20
N ALA A 183 -36.40 34.96 -29.17
CA ALA A 183 -36.10 36.42 -29.13
C ALA A 183 -35.81 36.87 -27.65
N PRO A 184 -35.47 38.14 -27.34
CA PRO A 184 -34.24 38.48 -26.62
C PRO A 184 -34.47 39.31 -25.34
N ALA A 185 -33.43 39.50 -24.52
CA ALA A 185 -33.31 40.60 -23.54
C ALA A 185 -31.91 40.53 -22.91
N ALA A 186 -31.25 41.60 -22.48
CA ALA A 186 -31.35 43.03 -22.70
C ALA A 186 -30.04 43.59 -22.12
N ALA A 187 -29.53 44.65 -22.73
CA ALA A 187 -28.31 45.33 -22.32
C ALA A 187 -28.43 45.99 -20.94
N SER A 188 -27.32 46.06 -20.21
CA SER A 188 -26.97 47.29 -19.48
C SER A 188 -25.45 47.47 -19.53
N SER A 189 -25.06 48.50 -20.26
CA SER A 189 -23.74 49.10 -20.28
C SER A 189 -23.64 50.16 -19.18
N GLY A 190 -22.44 50.34 -18.62
CA GLY A 190 -22.13 51.40 -17.68
C GLY A 190 -20.63 51.50 -17.44
N SER A 191 -19.96 52.25 -18.32
CA SER A 191 -18.61 52.84 -18.21
C SER A 191 -18.46 53.66 -16.90
N ALA A 192 -17.33 54.10 -16.36
CA ALA A 192 -16.04 54.58 -16.88
C ALA A 192 -15.08 54.68 -15.66
N ASP A 193 -13.81 54.27 -15.75
CA ASP A 193 -12.63 55.12 -16.03
C ASP A 193 -12.05 55.85 -14.80
N ALA A 194 -10.79 55.53 -14.45
CA ALA A 194 -9.81 56.46 -13.90
C ALA A 194 -8.41 55.81 -13.93
N ALA A 195 -7.66 56.14 -14.97
CA ALA A 195 -6.23 55.93 -15.07
C ALA A 195 -5.42 56.89 -14.17
N LEU A 196 -4.19 56.49 -13.77
CA LEU A 196 -2.92 57.19 -14.07
C LEU A 196 -1.71 56.58 -13.32
N LYS A 197 -0.79 55.99 -14.12
CA LYS A 197 0.70 56.15 -14.16
C LYS A 197 1.53 55.86 -12.88
N LYS A 198 2.74 55.30 -12.86
CA LYS A 198 3.85 54.92 -13.81
C LYS A 198 4.99 54.42 -12.84
N LYS A 199 5.84 53.40 -13.05
CA LYS A 199 6.84 53.12 -14.10
C LYS A 199 7.56 51.76 -13.82
N ALA A 200 7.93 51.05 -14.90
CA ALA A 200 9.11 50.18 -15.22
C ALA A 200 9.90 49.47 -14.08
N ASP A 201 10.36 48.22 -14.20
CA ASP A 201 11.08 47.58 -15.34
C ASP A 201 11.05 46.03 -15.27
N GLY A 202 11.12 45.34 -16.43
CA GLY A 202 11.54 43.92 -16.58
C GLY A 202 10.55 42.90 -17.21
N PRO A 203 10.75 42.41 -18.47
CA PRO A 203 9.95 41.36 -19.14
C PRO A 203 10.64 39.96 -19.06
N GLY A 204 9.98 38.80 -19.17
CA GLY A 204 8.58 38.52 -19.46
C GLY A 204 8.21 37.08 -19.05
N VAL A 205 7.17 36.97 -18.24
CA VAL A 205 6.43 35.72 -17.99
C VAL A 205 5.19 35.78 -18.85
N VAL A 206 5.08 34.87 -19.82
CA VAL A 206 3.88 34.74 -20.65
C VAL A 206 2.80 34.08 -19.81
N LYS A 207 1.86 34.87 -19.29
CA LYS A 207 0.67 34.39 -18.61
C LYS A 207 -0.40 34.08 -19.66
N GLY A 208 -0.50 32.81 -20.04
CA GLY A 208 -1.60 32.29 -20.85
C GLY A 208 -2.83 32.02 -19.98
N SER A 209 -3.95 32.60 -20.39
CA SER A 209 -5.31 32.41 -19.88
C SER A 209 -5.66 30.93 -19.66
N GLY A 210 -6.06 30.57 -18.44
CA GLY A 210 -6.69 29.29 -18.11
C GLY A 210 -7.32 29.36 -16.73
N ARG A 211 -8.62 29.08 -16.68
CA ARG A 211 -9.46 28.91 -15.48
C ARG A 211 -8.68 28.14 -14.41
N ALA A 212 -8.67 28.62 -13.16
CA ALA A 212 -7.98 27.96 -12.05
C ALA A 212 -8.64 26.60 -11.77
N ASN A 213 -8.18 25.58 -12.50
CA ASN A 213 -8.62 24.21 -12.35
C ASN A 213 -7.71 23.62 -11.28
N ASN A 214 -8.29 23.12 -10.18
CA ASN A 214 -7.51 22.42 -9.17
C ASN A 214 -6.92 21.14 -9.79
N THR A 215 -5.66 21.22 -10.22
CA THR A 215 -4.91 20.14 -10.84
C THR A 215 -3.65 19.82 -10.06
N THR A 216 -3.21 18.59 -10.16
CA THR A 216 -2.04 18.03 -9.48
C THR A 216 -1.07 17.40 -10.49
N THR A 217 0.06 16.88 -9.99
CA THR A 217 1.08 16.22 -10.80
C THR A 217 1.32 14.81 -10.28
N VAL A 218 1.27 13.84 -11.19
CA VAL A 218 1.56 12.43 -10.93
C VAL A 218 2.90 12.06 -11.57
N THR A 219 3.78 11.41 -10.82
CA THR A 219 5.07 10.92 -11.33
C THR A 219 5.19 9.42 -11.07
N VAL A 220 5.53 8.65 -12.10
CA VAL A 220 5.80 7.22 -12.03
C VAL A 220 7.17 6.95 -12.63
N GLU A 221 7.97 6.12 -11.96
CA GLU A 221 9.34 5.80 -12.38
C GLU A 221 9.55 4.29 -12.42
N ALA A 222 10.28 3.80 -13.43
CA ALA A 222 10.70 2.41 -13.51
C ALA A 222 12.03 2.27 -14.24
N SER A 223 12.90 1.36 -13.80
CA SER A 223 14.17 1.07 -14.47
C SER A 223 14.08 -0.26 -15.23
N PHE A 224 14.56 -0.31 -16.47
CA PHE A 224 14.55 -1.51 -17.30
C PHE A 224 15.96 -1.85 -17.81
N MET A 225 16.29 -3.14 -17.90
CA MET A 225 17.54 -3.63 -18.52
C MET A 225 17.46 -3.52 -20.05
N ALA A 226 17.49 -2.28 -20.56
CA ALA A 226 17.42 -1.98 -21.99
C ALA A 226 18.14 -0.67 -22.30
N ALA A 227 18.59 -0.50 -23.55
CA ALA A 227 19.12 0.76 -24.03
C ALA A 227 18.02 1.82 -24.13
N ALA A 228 18.37 3.09 -23.92
CA ALA A 228 17.42 4.20 -24.05
C ALA A 228 16.86 4.30 -25.47
N ASP A 229 17.66 4.03 -26.50
CA ASP A 229 17.22 4.02 -27.90
C ASP A 229 16.08 3.01 -28.15
N ASP A 230 16.20 1.80 -27.59
CA ASP A 230 15.20 0.74 -27.74
C ASP A 230 13.89 1.10 -27.03
N LEU A 231 13.98 1.58 -25.79
CA LEU A 231 12.83 2.00 -25.01
C LEU A 231 12.13 3.21 -25.64
N PHE A 232 12.90 4.17 -26.14
CA PHE A 232 12.38 5.34 -26.83
C PHE A 232 11.59 4.91 -28.07
N SER A 233 12.19 4.07 -28.90
CA SER A 233 11.54 3.55 -30.11
C SER A 233 10.30 2.73 -29.76
N LEU A 234 10.33 1.94 -28.68
CA LEU A 234 9.19 1.12 -28.28
C LEU A 234 7.99 1.94 -27.77
N LEU A 235 8.26 3.10 -27.16
CA LEU A 235 7.24 4.03 -26.67
C LEU A 235 6.70 4.97 -27.75
N THR A 236 7.43 5.15 -28.85
CA THR A 236 7.12 6.16 -29.88
C THR A 236 6.80 5.60 -31.27
N ASP A 237 7.32 4.43 -31.64
CA ASP A 237 7.08 3.85 -32.96
C ASP A 237 5.72 3.14 -33.03
N GLU A 238 4.92 3.51 -34.03
CA GLU A 238 3.60 2.92 -34.30
C GLU A 238 3.62 1.39 -34.39
N LYS A 239 4.69 0.81 -34.97
CA LYS A 239 4.82 -0.64 -35.15
C LYS A 239 5.21 -1.37 -33.86
N ARG A 240 5.84 -0.69 -32.91
CA ARG A 240 6.37 -1.28 -31.66
C ARG A 240 5.42 -1.07 -30.49
N ILE A 241 4.67 0.03 -30.48
CA ILE A 241 3.68 0.33 -29.42
C ILE A 241 2.67 -0.81 -29.20
N PRO A 242 2.10 -1.46 -30.23
CA PRO A 242 1.18 -2.58 -30.05
C PRO A 242 1.78 -3.78 -29.31
N MET A 243 3.11 -3.92 -29.30
CA MET A 243 3.77 -5.03 -28.61
C MET A 243 3.52 -4.94 -27.09
N TRP A 244 3.69 -3.76 -26.50
CA TRP A 244 3.52 -3.56 -25.06
C TRP A 244 2.12 -3.11 -24.66
N THR A 245 1.40 -2.41 -25.55
CA THR A 245 0.01 -1.98 -25.29
C THR A 245 -1.03 -3.07 -25.58
N ARG A 246 -0.66 -4.09 -26.37
CA ARG A 246 -1.55 -5.17 -26.86
C ARG A 246 -2.79 -4.66 -27.60
N ALA A 247 -2.75 -3.43 -28.07
CA ALA A 247 -3.83 -2.77 -28.77
C ALA A 247 -3.29 -1.98 -29.97
N PRO A 248 -4.12 -1.72 -30.99
CA PRO A 248 -3.75 -0.81 -32.07
C PRO A 248 -3.39 0.56 -31.53
N ALA A 249 -2.33 1.14 -32.08
CA ALA A 249 -1.89 2.49 -31.77
C ALA A 249 -1.67 3.26 -33.05
N LYS A 250 -1.80 4.58 -32.97
CA LYS A 250 -1.33 5.53 -33.98
C LYS A 250 -0.27 6.37 -33.31
N SER A 251 0.91 6.47 -33.91
CA SER A 251 1.97 7.30 -33.36
C SER A 251 2.84 7.81 -34.49
N SER A 252 3.13 9.11 -34.45
CA SER A 252 4.12 9.73 -35.31
C SER A 252 4.97 10.61 -34.40
N PRO A 253 6.24 10.25 -34.11
CA PRO A 253 7.07 11.00 -33.18
C PRO A 253 7.64 12.26 -33.83
N GLN A 254 6.75 13.16 -34.23
CA GLN A 254 7.04 14.47 -34.78
C GLN A 254 6.30 15.51 -33.95
N PRO A 255 6.91 16.67 -33.67
CA PRO A 255 6.20 17.76 -33.01
C PRO A 255 4.89 18.10 -33.74
N ASP A 256 3.83 18.34 -32.96
CA ASP A 256 2.45 18.61 -33.36
C ASP A 256 1.69 17.43 -34.03
N ALA A 257 2.31 16.24 -34.13
CA ALA A 257 1.61 15.07 -34.64
C ALA A 257 0.68 14.44 -33.59
N GLU A 258 -0.49 14.01 -34.03
CA GLU A 258 -1.47 13.31 -33.20
C GLU A 258 -1.08 11.85 -32.95
N TYR A 259 -1.39 11.36 -31.76
CA TYR A 259 -1.18 9.98 -31.37
C TYR A 259 -2.38 9.42 -30.61
N SER A 260 -2.50 8.11 -30.64
CA SER A 260 -3.55 7.34 -29.96
C SER A 260 -2.95 6.03 -29.46
N LEU A 261 -3.08 5.77 -28.16
CA LEU A 261 -2.64 4.53 -27.51
C LEU A 261 -3.84 3.73 -27.01
N PHE A 262 -3.62 2.45 -26.71
CA PHE A 262 -4.62 1.54 -26.11
C PHE A 262 -5.94 1.49 -26.89
N GLY A 263 -5.88 1.46 -28.22
CA GLY A 263 -7.09 1.43 -29.07
C GLY A 263 -7.94 2.70 -29.02
N GLY A 264 -7.35 3.85 -28.66
CA GLY A 264 -8.07 5.13 -28.50
C GLY A 264 -8.43 5.47 -27.06
N GLY A 265 -8.03 4.64 -26.09
CA GLY A 265 -8.19 4.92 -24.67
C GLY A 265 -7.38 6.13 -24.20
N VAL A 266 -6.24 6.40 -24.84
CA VAL A 266 -5.44 7.61 -24.60
C VAL A 266 -5.20 8.30 -25.93
N LYS A 267 -5.39 9.62 -25.97
CA LYS A 267 -5.16 10.45 -27.15
C LYS A 267 -4.40 11.72 -26.79
N GLY A 268 -3.68 12.25 -27.76
CA GLY A 268 -2.92 13.48 -27.57
C GLY A 268 -2.10 13.89 -28.79
N LYS A 269 -1.20 14.83 -28.58
CA LYS A 269 -0.25 15.36 -29.57
C LYS A 269 1.15 15.39 -29.00
N PHE A 270 2.14 15.07 -29.82
CA PHE A 270 3.53 15.30 -29.45
C PHE A 270 3.80 16.80 -29.42
N VAL A 271 4.36 17.31 -28.32
CA VAL A 271 4.72 18.73 -28.14
C VAL A 271 6.21 18.93 -28.47
N SER A 272 7.05 18.04 -27.95
CA SER A 272 8.50 18.05 -28.18
C SER A 272 9.01 16.61 -28.20
N VAL A 273 9.97 16.33 -29.06
CA VAL A 273 10.57 15.00 -29.21
C VAL A 273 12.07 15.19 -29.33
N SER A 274 12.83 14.64 -28.37
CA SER A 274 14.30 14.67 -28.35
C SER A 274 14.84 13.24 -28.18
N PRO A 275 14.93 12.47 -29.27
CA PRO A 275 15.43 11.10 -29.23
C PRO A 275 16.89 11.02 -28.76
N PRO A 276 17.30 10.02 -27.96
CA PRO A 276 16.48 9.04 -27.23
C PRO A 276 16.11 9.48 -25.80
N LYS A 277 16.42 10.73 -25.43
CA LYS A 277 16.43 11.19 -24.03
C LYS A 277 15.05 11.53 -23.49
N GLU A 278 14.22 12.22 -24.27
CA GLU A 278 12.93 12.69 -23.76
C GLU A 278 11.92 12.94 -24.88
N PHE A 279 10.64 12.86 -24.52
CA PHE A 279 9.56 13.39 -25.33
C PHE A 279 8.43 13.88 -24.43
N VAL A 280 7.79 14.96 -24.87
CA VAL A 280 6.68 15.64 -24.19
C VAL A 280 5.47 15.55 -25.08
N GLN A 281 4.34 15.17 -24.51
CA GLN A 281 3.09 15.00 -25.23
C GLN A 281 1.91 15.53 -24.41
N THR A 282 0.87 16.04 -25.08
CA THR A 282 -0.43 16.23 -24.43
C THR A 282 -1.08 14.88 -24.21
N TRP A 283 -1.85 14.73 -23.15
CA TRP A 283 -2.40 13.45 -22.72
C TRP A 283 -3.85 13.66 -22.26
N ALA A 284 -4.77 12.92 -22.85
CA ALA A 284 -6.16 12.88 -22.42
C ALA A 284 -6.65 11.44 -22.41
N LEU A 285 -7.36 11.09 -21.32
CA LEU A 285 -8.01 9.81 -21.16
C LEU A 285 -9.38 9.84 -21.82
N SER A 286 -9.68 8.84 -22.64
CA SER A 286 -11.02 8.61 -23.19
C SER A 286 -11.86 7.86 -22.15
N SER A 287 -12.23 8.57 -21.08
CA SER A 287 -13.06 8.05 -19.98
C SER A 287 -14.19 9.04 -19.65
N PRO A 288 -15.40 8.58 -19.27
CA PRO A 288 -16.45 9.46 -18.77
C PRO A 288 -16.05 10.24 -17.51
N THR A 289 -15.06 9.73 -16.76
CA THR A 289 -14.54 10.39 -15.56
C THR A 289 -13.55 11.50 -15.90
N TRP A 290 -12.90 11.49 -17.07
CA TRP A 290 -11.95 12.52 -17.46
C TRP A 290 -12.67 13.70 -18.14
N PRO A 291 -12.37 14.97 -17.80
CA PRO A 291 -13.08 16.10 -18.41
C PRO A 291 -12.82 16.17 -19.93
N SER A 292 -13.89 16.32 -20.71
CA SER A 292 -13.87 16.17 -22.18
C SER A 292 -12.94 17.14 -22.92
N ASP A 293 -12.67 18.31 -22.34
CA ASP A 293 -11.83 19.37 -22.91
C ASP A 293 -10.53 19.61 -22.11
N HIS A 294 -10.09 18.59 -21.36
CA HIS A 294 -8.92 18.71 -20.51
C HIS A 294 -7.78 17.85 -21.02
N PHE A 295 -6.65 18.48 -21.35
CA PHE A 295 -5.42 17.80 -21.74
C PHE A 295 -4.36 18.04 -20.68
N ALA A 296 -3.87 16.95 -20.10
CA ALA A 296 -2.70 16.95 -19.24
C ALA A 296 -1.43 16.97 -20.10
N LYS A 297 -0.28 17.27 -19.47
CA LYS A 297 1.03 17.25 -20.12
C LYS A 297 1.83 16.07 -19.57
N LEU A 298 2.11 15.09 -20.42
CA LEU A 298 2.93 13.93 -20.10
C LEU A 298 4.35 14.13 -20.62
N THR A 299 5.30 14.25 -19.70
CA THR A 299 6.73 14.26 -19.99
C THR A 299 7.31 12.88 -19.71
N THR A 300 7.93 12.25 -20.70
CA THR A 300 8.63 10.98 -20.54
C THR A 300 10.12 11.22 -20.71
N THR A 301 10.92 10.92 -19.68
CA THR A 301 12.39 11.02 -19.72
C THR A 301 13.02 9.64 -19.59
N LEU A 302 14.10 9.43 -20.32
CA LEU A 302 14.89 8.21 -20.34
C LEU A 302 16.32 8.55 -19.92
N ASP A 303 16.66 8.16 -18.71
CA ASP A 303 17.99 8.35 -18.13
C ASP A 303 18.78 7.04 -18.26
N GLN A 304 19.67 6.99 -19.26
CA GLN A 304 20.51 5.83 -19.51
C GLN A 304 21.64 5.72 -18.48
N GLY A 305 21.64 4.62 -17.71
CA GLY A 305 22.72 4.21 -16.84
C GLY A 305 23.71 3.25 -17.51
N SER A 306 24.59 2.63 -16.73
CA SER A 306 25.56 1.62 -17.24
C SER A 306 24.87 0.35 -17.74
N ASP A 307 23.93 -0.18 -16.95
CA ASP A 307 23.36 -1.52 -17.16
C ASP A 307 21.82 -1.50 -17.26
N SER A 308 21.21 -0.33 -17.08
CA SER A 308 19.76 -0.15 -17.16
C SER A 308 19.42 1.30 -17.51
N THR A 309 18.21 1.51 -18.03
CA THR A 309 17.66 2.84 -18.31
C THR A 309 16.49 3.10 -17.39
N LYS A 310 16.51 4.23 -16.67
CA LYS A 310 15.39 4.70 -15.86
C LYS A 310 14.44 5.49 -16.74
N VAL A 311 13.17 5.09 -16.76
CA VAL A 311 12.09 5.80 -17.45
C VAL A 311 11.22 6.48 -16.41
N THR A 312 11.00 7.79 -16.59
CA THR A 312 10.14 8.60 -15.71
C THR A 312 8.99 9.17 -16.52
N TRP A 313 7.75 8.85 -16.11
CA TRP A 313 6.53 9.43 -16.65
C TRP A 313 6.00 10.46 -15.66
N ARG A 314 6.06 11.74 -16.05
CA ARG A 314 5.56 12.86 -15.26
C ARG A 314 4.35 13.47 -15.96
N LEU A 315 3.18 13.30 -15.36
CA LEU A 315 1.90 13.79 -15.87
C LEU A 315 1.43 15.01 -15.06
N GLU A 316 1.50 16.18 -15.67
CA GLU A 316 1.07 17.44 -15.07
C GLU A 316 -0.34 17.80 -15.55
N GLY A 317 -1.17 18.30 -14.63
CA GLY A 317 -2.54 18.67 -14.96
C GLY A 317 -3.52 17.53 -14.73
N VAL A 318 -3.30 16.62 -13.77
CA VAL A 318 -4.31 15.62 -13.40
C VAL A 318 -5.40 16.28 -12.55
N PRO A 319 -6.71 16.10 -12.81
CA PRO A 319 -7.76 16.63 -11.94
C PRO A 319 -7.69 16.09 -10.52
N LEU A 320 -7.98 16.92 -9.51
CA LEU A 320 -8.02 16.47 -8.11
C LEU A 320 -8.99 15.30 -7.92
N GLY A 321 -8.57 14.32 -7.11
CA GLY A 321 -9.34 13.10 -6.82
C GLY A 321 -9.11 11.94 -7.79
N MET A 322 -8.43 12.17 -8.92
CA MET A 322 -8.06 11.12 -9.89
C MET A 322 -6.60 10.68 -9.78
N GLU A 323 -5.86 11.24 -8.83
CA GLU A 323 -4.41 11.01 -8.67
C GLU A 323 -4.08 9.53 -8.53
N GLU A 324 -4.77 8.84 -7.62
CA GLU A 324 -4.52 7.44 -7.32
C GLU A 324 -4.89 6.53 -8.50
N GLU A 325 -6.03 6.81 -9.15
CA GLU A 325 -6.47 6.08 -10.34
C GLU A 325 -5.49 6.24 -11.50
N ILE A 326 -5.07 7.48 -11.79
CA ILE A 326 -4.13 7.77 -12.87
C ILE A 326 -2.74 7.22 -12.56
N THR A 327 -2.30 7.26 -11.30
CA THR A 327 -1.04 6.62 -10.86
C THR A 327 -1.10 5.10 -11.07
N ARG A 328 -2.21 4.47 -10.69
CA ARG A 328 -2.44 3.03 -10.89
C ARG A 328 -2.50 2.68 -12.37
N ASN A 329 -3.13 3.50 -13.20
CA ASN A 329 -3.21 3.30 -14.64
C ASN A 329 -1.84 3.48 -15.32
N LEU A 330 -1.06 4.49 -14.95
CA LEU A 330 0.30 4.66 -15.47
C LEU A 330 1.18 3.45 -15.11
N ASN A 331 1.13 2.97 -13.87
CA ASN A 331 1.83 1.74 -13.49
C ASN A 331 1.31 0.50 -14.22
N GLY A 332 0.00 0.30 -14.24
CA GLY A 332 -0.63 -0.91 -14.79
C GLY A 332 -0.57 -1.01 -16.32
N TYR A 333 -0.58 0.11 -17.04
CA TYR A 333 -0.56 0.11 -18.50
C TYR A 333 0.82 0.41 -19.07
N TYR A 334 1.55 1.40 -18.56
CA TYR A 334 2.86 1.77 -19.11
C TYR A 334 3.96 0.89 -18.53
N VAL A 335 4.12 0.86 -17.20
CA VAL A 335 5.20 0.08 -16.58
C VAL A 335 4.99 -1.42 -16.80
N HIS A 336 3.81 -1.94 -16.46
CA HIS A 336 3.53 -3.37 -16.64
C HIS A 336 3.40 -3.78 -18.11
N GLY A 337 2.94 -2.89 -19.00
CA GLY A 337 2.97 -3.15 -20.44
C GLY A 337 4.37 -3.47 -20.94
N LEU A 338 5.37 -2.66 -20.55
CA LEU A 338 6.78 -2.91 -20.86
C LEU A 338 7.31 -4.21 -20.22
N LYS A 339 6.93 -4.52 -18.97
CA LYS A 339 7.27 -5.81 -18.34
C LYS A 339 6.70 -7.00 -19.10
N SER A 340 5.47 -6.90 -19.61
CA SER A 340 4.75 -8.00 -20.24
C SER A 340 5.41 -8.51 -21.52
N ILE A 341 6.29 -7.72 -22.14
CA ILE A 341 7.06 -8.10 -23.33
C ILE A 341 8.49 -8.55 -23.00
N GLY A 342 8.79 -8.76 -21.72
CA GLY A 342 10.05 -9.36 -21.25
C GLY A 342 11.11 -8.37 -20.77
N TYR A 343 10.81 -7.06 -20.67
CA TYR A 343 11.73 -6.11 -20.05
C TYR A 343 11.69 -6.25 -18.52
N VAL A 344 12.79 -6.75 -17.95
CA VAL A 344 12.94 -6.93 -16.51
C VAL A 344 13.02 -5.56 -15.84
N GLN A 345 12.05 -5.25 -14.96
CA GLN A 345 12.16 -4.06 -14.12
C GLN A 345 13.22 -4.30 -13.05
N VAL A 346 14.22 -3.44 -13.02
CA VAL A 346 15.21 -3.41 -11.95
C VAL A 346 14.63 -2.59 -10.82
N LEU A 347 14.38 -3.21 -9.67
CA LEU A 347 14.14 -2.48 -8.44
C LEU A 347 15.52 -2.03 -7.93
N PRO A 348 15.82 -0.72 -7.88
CA PRO A 348 17.07 -0.29 -7.29
C PRO A 348 17.10 -0.75 -5.83
N TYR A 349 18.04 -1.63 -5.51
CA TYR A 349 18.32 -2.00 -4.14
C TYR A 349 18.81 -0.73 -3.43
N VAL A 350 17.96 -0.13 -2.61
CA VAL A 350 18.37 0.90 -1.66
C VAL A 350 18.85 0.15 -0.42
N PRO A 351 20.18 0.08 -0.16
CA PRO A 351 20.67 -0.55 1.05
C PRO A 351 20.03 0.15 2.25
N PRO A 352 19.55 -0.61 3.26
CA PRO A 352 19.06 -0.01 4.48
C PRO A 352 20.15 0.92 5.05
N PRO A 353 19.76 2.10 5.60
CA PRO A 353 20.73 3.01 6.18
C PRO A 353 21.58 2.23 7.20
N PRO A 354 22.92 2.41 7.19
CA PRO A 354 23.80 1.62 8.04
C PRO A 354 23.37 1.80 9.49
N GLN A 355 22.89 0.70 10.09
CA GLN A 355 22.62 0.67 11.52
C GLN A 355 23.91 1.05 12.22
N LYS A 356 23.89 2.15 12.98
CA LYS A 356 25.02 2.54 13.84
C LYS A 356 25.34 1.35 14.72
N LYS A 357 26.44 0.67 14.43
CA LYS A 357 27.02 -0.36 15.30
C LYS A 357 27.21 0.32 16.65
N ARG A 358 26.42 -0.08 17.66
CA ARG A 358 26.82 0.12 19.06
C ARG A 358 28.11 -0.66 19.21
N THR A 359 29.23 0.04 19.19
CA THR A 359 30.53 -0.51 19.53
C THR A 359 30.41 -1.09 20.93
N ALA A 360 30.48 -2.42 21.03
CA ALA A 360 30.77 -3.08 22.29
C ALA A 360 32.15 -2.56 22.73
N ALA A 361 32.18 -1.82 23.84
CA ALA A 361 33.42 -1.37 24.44
C ALA A 361 34.14 -2.60 24.99
N THR A 362 35.18 -3.03 24.29
CA THR A 362 36.15 -4.01 24.78
C THR A 362 37.00 -3.33 25.86
N GLU A 363 36.79 -3.69 27.13
CA GLU A 363 37.69 -3.31 28.22
C GLU A 363 39.04 -4.01 28.08
N SER A 364 39.99 -3.35 27.43
CA SER A 364 41.40 -3.70 27.49
C SER A 364 42.02 -3.11 28.77
N LYS A 365 42.37 -3.96 29.73
CA LYS A 365 43.23 -3.60 30.87
C LYS A 365 44.61 -3.16 30.37
N SER A 366 44.93 -1.88 30.47
CA SER A 366 46.29 -1.38 30.35
C SER A 366 46.79 -0.85 31.70
N ARG A 367 47.87 -1.47 32.16
CA ARG A 367 48.65 -1.17 33.36
C ARG A 367 49.46 0.11 33.11
N ALA A 368 49.12 1.21 33.78
CA ALA A 368 49.90 2.45 33.75
C ALA A 368 50.54 2.76 35.11
N LYS A 369 51.78 3.21 35.02
CA LYS A 369 52.82 3.35 36.03
C LYS A 369 52.59 4.63 36.86
N LYS A 370 52.69 4.52 38.18
CA LYS A 370 52.70 5.64 39.14
C LYS A 370 53.88 6.59 38.88
N SER A 371 53.62 7.89 38.72
CA SER A 371 54.54 8.95 39.09
C SER A 371 53.84 9.93 40.03
N GLN A 372 54.55 10.32 41.08
CA GLN A 372 54.10 11.21 42.14
C GLN A 372 53.92 12.64 41.64
N GLY A 373 52.86 13.30 42.08
CA GLY A 373 52.64 14.73 41.97
C GLY A 373 51.60 15.17 43.00
N SER A 374 52.04 15.92 44.01
CA SER A 374 51.28 16.42 45.15
C SER A 374 50.23 17.47 44.76
N SER A 375 49.01 17.39 45.30
CA SER A 375 48.31 18.51 45.97
C SER A 375 46.90 18.10 46.40
N ALA A 376 46.47 18.63 47.55
CA ALA A 376 45.28 18.25 48.30
C ALA A 376 43.99 18.91 47.76
N SER A 377 42.86 18.20 47.86
CA SER A 377 41.65 18.67 48.58
C SER A 377 40.52 17.65 48.45
N THR A 378 39.98 17.26 49.61
CA THR A 378 38.92 16.27 49.80
C THR A 378 37.58 16.96 49.92
N SER A 379 36.61 16.65 49.06
CA SER A 379 35.21 17.00 49.30
C SER A 379 34.29 16.25 48.33
N SER A 380 33.46 15.33 48.86
CA SER A 380 32.02 15.19 48.51
C SER A 380 31.37 13.84 48.84
N ASN A 381 32.06 12.84 49.41
CA ASN A 381 31.41 11.52 49.66
C ASN A 381 31.25 11.11 51.13
N VAL A 382 31.55 11.99 52.10
CA VAL A 382 31.31 11.73 53.54
C VAL A 382 29.94 12.25 54.01
N CYS A 383 29.29 13.15 53.25
CA CYS A 383 28.02 13.77 53.66
C CYS A 383 26.78 12.88 53.46
N MET A 384 26.81 11.89 52.58
CA MET A 384 25.65 11.00 52.36
C MET A 384 25.56 9.85 53.37
N ALA A 385 26.70 9.37 53.90
CA ALA A 385 26.71 8.26 54.86
C ALA A 385 26.33 8.68 56.29
N ILE A 386 26.56 9.96 56.65
CA ILE A 386 26.21 10.49 57.98
C ILE A 386 24.71 10.84 58.05
N ALA A 387 24.06 11.16 56.93
CA ALA A 387 22.65 11.50 56.87
C ALA A 387 21.71 10.30 57.17
N PHE A 388 22.11 9.07 56.82
CA PHE A 388 21.30 7.88 57.10
C PHE A 388 21.49 7.31 58.52
N ALA A 389 22.61 7.60 59.19
CA ALA A 389 22.82 7.17 60.58
C ALA A 389 22.10 8.07 61.61
N GLY A 390 21.91 9.36 61.31
CA GLY A 390 21.20 10.30 62.19
C GLY A 390 19.69 10.07 62.26
N LEU A 391 19.07 9.60 61.18
CA LEU A 391 17.61 9.42 61.09
C LEU A 391 17.13 8.16 61.82
N ALA A 392 17.99 7.13 61.97
CA ALA A 392 17.70 5.95 62.77
C ALA A 392 17.82 6.20 64.30
N LEU A 393 18.70 7.11 64.72
CA LEU A 393 18.91 7.46 66.13
C LEU A 393 17.81 8.39 66.68
N ALA A 394 17.23 9.25 65.84
CA ALA A 394 16.10 10.11 66.24
C ALA A 394 14.78 9.32 66.44
N ALA A 395 14.56 8.24 65.68
CA ALA A 395 13.39 7.38 65.84
C ALA A 395 13.44 6.52 67.11
N ALA A 396 14.64 6.09 67.54
CA ALA A 396 14.81 5.27 68.75
C ALA A 396 14.63 6.06 70.06
N PHE A 397 14.84 7.37 70.06
CA PHE A 397 14.69 8.22 71.26
C PHE A 397 13.33 8.95 71.36
N ALA A 398 12.51 8.97 70.30
CA ALA A 398 11.18 9.57 70.32
C ALA A 398 10.07 8.59 70.76
N LEU A 399 10.30 7.28 70.64
CA LEU A 399 9.32 6.23 70.97
C LEU A 399 8.94 6.13 72.47
N PRO A 400 9.79 6.44 73.46
CA PRO A 400 9.39 6.40 74.88
C PRO A 400 8.55 7.61 75.32
N TYR A 401 8.49 8.69 74.53
CA TYR A 401 7.79 9.93 74.91
C TYR A 401 6.31 9.98 74.46
N PHE A 402 5.88 9.08 73.57
CA PHE A 402 4.48 8.98 73.13
C PHE A 402 3.69 7.86 73.83
N TYR A 403 4.35 7.00 74.61
CA TYR A 403 3.71 5.83 75.24
C TYR A 403 3.65 5.86 76.78
N ASN A 404 4.04 6.96 77.43
CA ASN A 404 3.93 7.08 78.88
C ASN A 404 3.54 8.50 79.32
N ARG A 405 2.23 8.71 79.51
CA ARG A 405 1.70 9.64 80.51
C ARG A 405 0.50 8.97 81.19
N PRO A 406 0.35 9.15 82.52
CA PRO A 406 -0.61 8.42 83.34
C PRO A 406 -2.08 8.71 83.00
#